data_AF-A0A7S3QC23-F1
#
_entry.id   AF-A0A7S3QC23-F1
#
_cell.length_a   1.000
_cell.length_b   1.000
_cell.length_c   1.000
_cell.angle_alpha   90.00
_cell.angle_beta   90.00
_cell.angle_gamma   90.00
#
_symmetry.space_group_name_H-M   'P 1'
#
loop_
_entity.id
_entity.type
_entity.pdbx_description
1 polymer ?
#
loop_
_entity_poly.entity_id
_entity_poly.type
_entity_poly.pdbx_seq_one_letter_code
_entity_poly.pdbx_strand_id
1 'polypeptide(L)'
;MVQVLVADLKARLKELGMIQGGDRGTLEYRIEYGETSVKLGLTTPNGDPVHSLKIGKLKPCALKVGISPIGTLDEIMFAYIDHLQMNPMDTTPSSNSSNNDNDTNANGDEHSSTITTTTGSGSGTGTGSGPTKTAQISTKVLTLAEEDDFVGILNLGGATVTSSSSVAILRKAYLKLSLILHPDKNRSCPDATKVFQALVNAYERISQPELVQEVDPLKKGQKKAAAISRSNDGCKRTRVRCPRCKNPWSESSVEGNPDYFFNFMMMGIKSFNCATCLLEFGCMTAIHECPSCQKSFEYHPSDFHRNITCGRPKCESEKKTFGFYMFHCSDRVLKDVKIDVQRIREEQAKTTEQKRRRAESYRRRRRRGGKCNDEADSEAAFLMGLANECPRCGISLHDMEDADEIDHLRNCNDEEKIQENKRKKESKISKTNAKKQRQELQDDVTAKATWDFLGASNENMWMLTDGALKKECKEHGVDTDGKESHDMIASLVTKKKSQALTKFVGKKGQANVTTESLPSNVHSMTAKQLRAVAASHGLKITSKMRKTDIIQLLQSEQEKESNSSTLMITDKASTSEKSGASKREIIEIGSDSESDYDPDDY
;
A
#
# COMPACT_ATOMS: atom_id res chain seq x y z
N MET A 1 21.54 -34.93 -31.39
CA MET A 1 20.22 -34.29 -31.27
C MET A 1 20.24 -33.02 -32.10
N VAL A 2 19.53 -33.01 -33.23
CA VAL A 2 19.41 -31.81 -34.08
C VAL A 2 18.60 -30.79 -33.28
N GLN A 3 19.19 -29.62 -32.96
CA GLN A 3 18.47 -28.55 -32.29
C GLN A 3 17.46 -27.95 -33.29
N VAL A 4 16.19 -28.30 -33.12
CA VAL A 4 15.10 -27.69 -33.89
C VAL A 4 15.03 -26.20 -33.52
N LEU A 5 15.07 -25.33 -34.54
CA LEU A 5 15.01 -23.90 -34.33
C LEU A 5 13.57 -23.48 -33.99
N VAL A 6 13.42 -22.43 -33.17
CA VAL A 6 12.10 -21.87 -32.80
C VAL A 6 11.31 -21.44 -34.05
N ALA A 7 12.00 -21.06 -35.13
CA ALA A 7 11.38 -20.72 -36.41
C ALA A 7 10.63 -21.92 -37.02
N ASP A 8 11.21 -23.12 -36.94
CA ASP A 8 10.62 -24.35 -37.49
C ASP A 8 9.40 -24.78 -36.68
N LEU A 9 9.44 -24.62 -35.35
CA LEU A 9 8.29 -24.88 -34.47
C LEU A 9 7.12 -23.94 -34.79
N LYS A 10 7.40 -22.66 -35.04
CA LYS A 10 6.37 -21.69 -35.45
C LYS A 10 5.79 -22.01 -36.82
N ALA A 11 6.61 -22.49 -37.77
CA ALA A 11 6.14 -22.93 -39.08
C ALA A 11 5.18 -24.13 -38.95
N ARG A 12 5.52 -25.13 -38.13
CA ARG A 12 4.63 -26.26 -37.83
C ARG A 12 3.32 -25.85 -37.16
N LEU A 13 3.36 -24.96 -36.18
CA LEU A 13 2.13 -24.44 -35.56
C LEU A 13 1.25 -23.66 -36.54
N LYS A 14 1.86 -22.99 -37.53
CA LYS A 14 1.13 -22.31 -38.60
C LYS A 14 0.41 -23.32 -39.51
N GLU A 15 1.02 -24.45 -39.82
CA GLU A 15 0.40 -25.54 -40.59
C GLU A 15 -0.78 -26.17 -39.83
N LEU A 16 -0.65 -26.30 -38.51
CA LEU A 16 -1.73 -26.78 -37.62
C LEU A 16 -2.81 -25.72 -37.31
N GLY A 17 -2.66 -24.47 -37.79
CA GLY A 17 -3.62 -23.39 -37.52
C GLY A 17 -3.63 -22.88 -36.08
N MET A 18 -2.57 -23.13 -35.32
CA MET A 18 -2.44 -22.80 -33.89
C MET A 18 -1.66 -21.49 -33.65
N ILE A 19 -1.75 -20.96 -32.43
CA ILE A 19 -1.08 -19.72 -32.03
C ILE A 19 0.45 -19.92 -31.95
N GLN A 20 1.20 -19.04 -32.59
CA GLN A 20 2.68 -19.11 -32.73
C GLN A 20 3.45 -18.37 -31.61
N GLY A 21 2.75 -17.83 -30.60
CA GLY A 21 3.33 -17.01 -29.53
C GLY A 21 3.67 -17.82 -28.28
N GLY A 22 4.92 -17.81 -27.84
CA GLY A 22 5.38 -18.55 -26.66
C GLY A 22 6.88 -18.76 -26.69
N ASP A 23 7.44 -19.18 -25.56
CA ASP A 23 8.79 -19.72 -25.48
C ASP A 23 8.83 -21.14 -26.08
N ARG A 24 10.05 -21.67 -26.28
CA ARG A 24 10.26 -22.93 -27.00
C ARG A 24 9.48 -24.10 -26.40
N GLY A 25 9.42 -24.21 -25.07
CA GLY A 25 8.70 -25.29 -24.39
C GLY A 25 7.21 -25.26 -24.68
N THR A 26 6.58 -24.08 -24.63
CA THR A 26 5.16 -23.92 -24.96
C THR A 26 4.87 -24.25 -26.43
N LEU A 27 5.77 -23.91 -27.35
CA LEU A 27 5.58 -24.23 -28.78
C LEU A 27 5.68 -25.73 -29.04
N GLU A 28 6.64 -26.43 -28.42
CA GLU A 28 6.76 -27.89 -28.51
C GLU A 28 5.51 -28.59 -27.95
N TYR A 29 5.03 -28.14 -26.79
CA TYR A 29 3.85 -28.70 -26.13
C TYR A 29 2.55 -28.49 -26.94
N ARG A 30 2.37 -27.30 -27.57
CA ARG A 30 1.23 -27.07 -28.46
C ARG A 30 1.26 -27.94 -29.71
N ILE A 31 2.44 -28.23 -30.27
CA ILE A 31 2.57 -29.12 -31.44
C ILE A 31 2.13 -30.53 -31.05
N GLU A 32 2.58 -31.04 -29.89
CA GLU A 32 2.22 -32.38 -29.41
C GLU A 32 0.71 -32.55 -29.25
N TYR A 33 0.04 -31.60 -28.59
CA TYR A 33 -1.42 -31.62 -28.42
C TYR A 33 -2.19 -31.38 -29.73
N GLY A 34 -1.66 -30.51 -30.60
CA GLY A 34 -2.21 -30.29 -31.94
C GLY A 34 -2.19 -31.57 -32.78
N GLU A 35 -1.04 -32.23 -32.88
CA GLU A 35 -0.87 -33.50 -33.58
C GLU A 35 -1.73 -34.61 -32.97
N THR A 36 -1.83 -34.67 -31.65
CA THR A 36 -2.70 -35.62 -30.94
C THR A 36 -4.16 -35.41 -31.29
N SER A 37 -4.63 -34.17 -31.31
CA SER A 37 -6.02 -33.85 -31.67
C SER A 37 -6.35 -34.18 -33.13
N VAL A 38 -5.40 -33.98 -34.06
CA VAL A 38 -5.53 -34.33 -35.48
C VAL A 38 -5.54 -35.85 -35.65
N LYS A 39 -4.65 -36.56 -34.96
CA LYS A 39 -4.55 -38.03 -34.99
C LYS A 39 -5.80 -38.72 -34.46
N LEU A 40 -6.43 -38.15 -33.44
CA LEU A 40 -7.64 -38.68 -32.81
C LEU A 40 -8.94 -38.14 -33.43
N GLY A 41 -8.86 -37.23 -34.42
CA GLY A 41 -10.03 -36.66 -35.09
C GLY A 41 -10.97 -35.90 -34.15
N LEU A 42 -10.44 -35.29 -33.08
CA LEU A 42 -11.25 -34.67 -32.04
C LEU A 42 -11.95 -33.41 -32.59
N THR A 43 -13.28 -33.46 -32.60
CA THR A 43 -14.16 -32.37 -33.02
C THR A 43 -15.05 -31.94 -31.87
N THR A 44 -15.42 -30.66 -31.86
CA THR A 44 -16.46 -30.16 -30.95
C THR A 44 -17.84 -30.70 -31.34
N PRO A 45 -18.87 -30.56 -30.49
CA PRO A 45 -20.26 -30.87 -30.84
C PRO A 45 -20.78 -30.14 -32.10
N ASN A 46 -20.09 -29.08 -32.54
CA ASN A 46 -20.41 -28.30 -33.73
C ASN A 46 -19.58 -28.72 -34.98
N GLY A 47 -18.72 -29.75 -34.88
CA GLY A 47 -17.88 -30.24 -35.97
C GLY A 47 -16.58 -29.46 -36.20
N ASP A 48 -16.30 -28.40 -35.43
CA ASP A 48 -15.06 -27.62 -35.55
C ASP A 48 -13.88 -28.38 -34.89
N PRO A 49 -12.68 -28.43 -35.50
CA PRO A 49 -11.50 -29.11 -34.94
C PRO A 49 -10.95 -28.36 -33.73
N VAL A 50 -10.76 -29.09 -32.63
CA VAL A 50 -10.50 -28.52 -31.29
C VAL A 50 -9.24 -27.64 -31.24
N HIS A 51 -8.17 -28.04 -31.92
CA HIS A 51 -6.89 -27.31 -31.95
C HIS A 51 -6.94 -25.94 -32.63
N SER A 52 -7.98 -25.67 -33.42
CA SER A 52 -8.13 -24.41 -34.18
C SER A 52 -9.04 -23.38 -33.49
N LEU A 53 -9.62 -23.74 -32.34
CA LEU A 53 -10.66 -22.93 -31.71
C LEU A 53 -10.11 -21.69 -31.01
N LYS A 54 -10.78 -20.57 -31.25
CA LYS A 54 -10.56 -19.33 -30.48
C LYS A 54 -11.24 -19.41 -29.12
N ILE A 55 -10.70 -18.70 -28.14
CA ILE A 55 -11.13 -18.74 -26.73
C ILE A 55 -12.63 -18.48 -26.54
N GLY A 56 -13.24 -17.64 -27.38
CA GLY A 56 -14.66 -17.32 -27.32
C GLY A 56 -15.58 -18.50 -27.66
N LYS A 57 -15.14 -19.44 -28.51
CA LYS A 57 -15.89 -20.66 -28.85
C LYS A 57 -15.57 -21.83 -27.92
N LEU A 58 -14.34 -21.87 -27.39
CA LEU A 58 -13.86 -22.94 -26.53
C LEU A 58 -14.49 -22.89 -25.13
N LYS A 59 -14.63 -21.70 -24.53
CA LYS A 59 -15.19 -21.53 -23.18
C LYS A 59 -16.61 -22.11 -23.03
N PRO A 60 -17.58 -21.83 -23.93
CA PRO A 60 -18.90 -22.45 -23.87
C PRO A 60 -18.88 -23.98 -24.02
N CYS A 61 -17.94 -24.53 -24.80
CA CYS A 61 -17.81 -25.97 -24.98
C CYS A 61 -17.20 -26.65 -23.74
N ALA A 62 -16.19 -26.03 -23.13
CA ALA A 62 -15.57 -26.48 -21.88
C ALA A 62 -16.57 -26.45 -20.71
N LEU A 63 -17.36 -25.37 -20.59
CA LEU A 63 -18.42 -25.22 -19.58
C LEU A 63 -19.49 -26.32 -19.66
N LYS A 64 -19.91 -26.69 -20.88
CA LYS A 64 -20.90 -27.77 -21.10
C LYS A 64 -20.42 -29.13 -20.62
N VAL A 65 -19.10 -29.31 -20.54
CA VAL A 65 -18.44 -30.55 -20.17
C VAL A 65 -17.92 -30.49 -18.72
N GLY A 66 -18.24 -29.42 -17.98
CA GLY A 66 -17.85 -29.27 -16.57
C GLY A 66 -16.40 -28.85 -16.35
N ILE A 67 -15.69 -28.42 -17.40
CA ILE A 67 -14.31 -27.93 -17.31
C ILE A 67 -14.35 -26.44 -16.97
N SER A 68 -13.53 -26.03 -15.99
CA SER A 68 -13.43 -24.64 -15.56
C SER A 68 -13.08 -23.71 -16.75
N PRO A 69 -13.87 -22.66 -17.03
CA PRO A 69 -13.60 -21.71 -18.12
C PRO A 69 -12.55 -20.66 -17.74
N ILE A 70 -11.90 -20.82 -16.58
CA ILE A 70 -10.94 -19.90 -16.00
C ILE A 70 -9.53 -20.43 -16.29
N GLY A 71 -8.82 -19.74 -17.18
CA GLY A 71 -7.47 -20.12 -17.61
C GLY A 71 -7.08 -19.44 -18.91
N THR A 72 -5.85 -19.67 -19.33
CA THR A 72 -5.36 -19.31 -20.67
C THR A 72 -6.02 -20.18 -21.74
N LEU A 73 -5.97 -19.77 -23.01
CA LEU A 73 -6.55 -20.56 -24.11
C LEU A 73 -5.98 -21.99 -24.12
N ASP A 74 -4.69 -22.12 -23.90
CA ASP A 74 -3.97 -23.40 -23.94
C ASP A 74 -4.41 -24.32 -22.80
N GLU A 75 -4.51 -23.81 -21.56
CA GLU A 75 -4.95 -24.60 -20.40
C GLU A 75 -6.36 -25.16 -20.59
N ILE A 76 -7.29 -24.33 -21.09
CA ILE A 76 -8.67 -24.74 -21.34
C ILE A 76 -8.72 -25.74 -22.51
N MET A 77 -7.89 -25.54 -23.54
CA MET A 77 -7.84 -26.40 -24.73
C MET A 77 -7.26 -27.77 -24.40
N PHE A 78 -6.18 -27.83 -23.62
CA PHE A 78 -5.56 -29.08 -23.21
C PHE A 78 -6.47 -29.87 -22.28
N ALA A 79 -7.07 -29.22 -21.28
CA ALA A 79 -8.05 -29.88 -20.40
C ALA A 79 -9.25 -30.43 -21.20
N TYR A 80 -9.69 -29.72 -22.24
CA TYR A 80 -10.78 -30.19 -23.10
C TYR A 80 -10.35 -31.35 -24.01
N ILE A 81 -9.14 -31.34 -24.56
CA ILE A 81 -8.59 -32.45 -25.34
C ILE A 81 -8.46 -33.70 -24.45
N ASP A 82 -7.93 -33.56 -23.23
CA ASP A 82 -7.79 -34.67 -22.28
C ASP A 82 -9.16 -35.22 -21.86
N HIS A 83 -10.17 -34.36 -21.66
CA HIS A 83 -11.52 -34.82 -21.37
C HIS A 83 -12.12 -35.63 -22.54
N LEU A 84 -11.95 -35.16 -23.78
CA LEU A 84 -12.45 -35.89 -24.96
C LEU A 84 -11.71 -37.22 -25.19
N GLN A 85 -10.45 -37.32 -24.77
CA GLN A 85 -9.71 -38.59 -24.77
C GLN A 85 -10.28 -39.59 -23.75
N MET A 86 -10.71 -39.09 -22.59
CA MET A 86 -11.21 -39.94 -21.51
C MET A 86 -12.69 -40.33 -21.68
N ASN A 87 -13.51 -39.48 -22.33
CA ASN A 87 -14.96 -39.66 -22.45
C ASN A 87 -15.46 -39.44 -23.90
N PRO A 88 -15.37 -40.42 -24.81
CA PRO A 88 -15.74 -40.25 -26.23
C PRO A 88 -17.25 -40.25 -26.56
N MET A 89 -18.18 -40.15 -25.59
CA MET A 89 -19.61 -40.42 -25.80
C MET A 89 -20.64 -39.31 -25.46
N ASP A 90 -20.25 -38.13 -24.97
CA ASP A 90 -21.22 -37.07 -24.62
C ASP A 90 -21.32 -35.95 -25.67
N THR A 91 -22.20 -36.14 -26.65
CA THR A 91 -22.65 -35.07 -27.57
C THR A 91 -24.16 -35.08 -27.77
N THR A 92 -24.96 -34.66 -26.77
CA THR A 92 -26.33 -34.11 -27.00
C THR A 92 -26.77 -33.16 -25.87
N PRO A 93 -27.52 -32.06 -26.14
CA PRO A 93 -28.00 -31.14 -25.10
C PRO A 93 -29.51 -31.30 -24.81
N SER A 94 -29.91 -31.11 -23.54
CA SER A 94 -31.31 -30.84 -23.18
C SER A 94 -31.46 -29.87 -22.02
N SER A 95 -32.51 -29.07 -22.15
CA SER A 95 -32.90 -27.86 -21.44
C SER A 95 -34.18 -28.08 -20.61
N ASN A 96 -34.33 -27.31 -19.52
CA ASN A 96 -35.56 -26.74 -18.92
C ASN A 96 -35.32 -26.60 -17.40
N SER A 97 -35.72 -25.59 -16.62
CA SER A 97 -36.72 -24.49 -16.63
C SER A 97 -37.59 -24.64 -15.37
N SER A 98 -37.85 -23.49 -14.72
CA SER A 98 -39.09 -23.13 -13.99
C SER A 98 -39.11 -23.18 -12.44
N ASN A 99 -39.31 -21.98 -11.87
CA ASN A 99 -40.44 -21.58 -11.01
C ASN A 99 -40.50 -22.00 -9.52
N ASN A 100 -40.51 -21.02 -8.61
CA ASN A 100 -41.74 -20.40 -8.03
C ASN A 100 -41.47 -19.64 -6.72
N ASP A 101 -41.84 -18.35 -6.75
CA ASP A 101 -42.69 -17.58 -5.82
C ASP A 101 -43.03 -18.14 -4.43
N ASN A 102 -42.76 -17.32 -3.41
CA ASN A 102 -43.74 -16.69 -2.51
C ASN A 102 -42.99 -16.03 -1.33
N ASP A 103 -43.47 -15.07 -0.57
CA ASP A 103 -44.45 -13.98 -0.65
C ASP A 103 -44.46 -13.39 0.79
N THR A 104 -44.86 -12.13 0.97
CA THR A 104 -45.29 -11.49 2.23
C THR A 104 -44.28 -11.21 3.37
N ASN A 105 -44.38 -10.18 4.22
CA ASN A 105 -45.01 -8.84 4.20
C ASN A 105 -44.60 -8.11 5.52
N ALA A 106 -44.71 -6.78 5.51
CA ALA A 106 -45.16 -5.90 6.61
C ALA A 106 -44.24 -5.47 7.79
N ASN A 107 -43.93 -4.16 7.73
CA ASN A 107 -44.30 -3.09 8.70
C ASN A 107 -43.44 -2.73 9.93
N GLY A 108 -43.32 -1.40 10.12
CA GLY A 108 -43.36 -0.68 11.39
C GLY A 108 -42.04 -0.03 11.81
N ASP A 109 -41.77 1.22 11.43
CA ASP A 109 -42.16 2.48 12.07
C ASP A 109 -41.27 2.99 13.23
N GLU A 110 -40.94 4.26 13.01
CA GLU A 110 -40.29 5.36 13.74
C GLU A 110 -40.16 5.40 15.27
N HIS A 111 -39.10 6.10 15.71
CA HIS A 111 -38.97 7.12 16.80
C HIS A 111 -37.62 6.95 17.52
N SER A 112 -36.98 7.91 18.19
CA SER A 112 -36.94 9.38 18.25
C SER A 112 -35.84 9.70 19.28
N SER A 113 -34.96 10.66 18.99
CA SER A 113 -34.26 11.60 19.89
C SER A 113 -33.59 11.14 21.21
N THR A 114 -32.31 11.53 21.44
CA THR A 114 -31.90 12.56 22.45
C THR A 114 -30.42 12.47 22.89
N ILE A 115 -29.76 13.63 22.76
CA ILE A 115 -28.63 14.27 23.47
C ILE A 115 -28.00 13.55 24.68
N THR A 116 -26.66 13.47 24.73
CA THR A 116 -25.87 13.89 25.92
C THR A 116 -24.38 14.16 25.65
N THR A 117 -23.98 15.37 26.02
CA THR A 117 -22.66 15.95 26.21
C THR A 117 -21.92 15.27 27.38
N THR A 118 -20.60 15.03 27.26
CA THR A 118 -19.67 15.08 28.41
C THR A 118 -18.25 15.44 27.98
N THR A 119 -17.79 16.55 28.55
CA THR A 119 -16.43 17.08 28.64
C THR A 119 -15.55 16.24 29.59
N GLY A 120 -14.24 16.18 29.36
CA GLY A 120 -13.29 15.57 30.31
C GLY A 120 -11.83 15.87 29.99
N SER A 121 -11.34 16.98 30.52
CA SER A 121 -9.92 17.38 30.62
C SER A 121 -9.19 16.59 31.73
N GLY A 122 -7.85 16.46 31.64
CA GLY A 122 -6.99 16.40 32.83
C GLY A 122 -5.72 15.54 32.74
N SER A 123 -4.57 16.23 32.75
CA SER A 123 -3.28 16.00 33.45
C SER A 123 -2.71 14.58 33.61
N GLY A 124 -1.40 14.31 33.44
CA GLY A 124 -0.21 15.15 33.58
C GLY A 124 0.56 14.76 34.86
N THR A 125 1.70 14.08 34.73
CA THR A 125 2.73 13.98 35.77
C THR A 125 4.12 13.95 35.13
N GLY A 126 4.92 14.96 35.47
CA GLY A 126 6.32 15.09 35.07
C GLY A 126 7.28 14.77 36.22
N THR A 127 8.55 14.61 35.87
CA THR A 127 9.70 14.60 36.79
C THR A 127 10.68 15.67 36.34
N GLY A 128 11.06 16.53 37.28
CA GLY A 128 11.74 17.80 37.04
C GLY A 128 13.27 17.74 36.99
N SER A 129 13.84 18.70 36.26
CA SER A 129 15.20 19.22 36.44
C SER A 129 15.31 20.60 35.75
N GLY A 130 15.12 21.69 36.52
CA GLY A 130 15.84 22.97 36.38
C GLY A 130 15.48 23.94 35.25
N PRO A 131 14.83 25.10 35.53
CA PRO A 131 14.65 26.19 34.56
C PRO A 131 15.97 26.85 34.08
N THR A 132 17.07 26.67 34.80
CA THR A 132 18.38 27.27 34.49
C THR A 132 19.10 26.59 33.32
N LYS A 133 18.95 25.27 33.16
CA LYS A 133 19.56 24.53 32.03
C LYS A 133 18.88 24.88 30.70
N THR A 134 17.56 25.03 30.72
CA THR A 134 16.77 25.34 29.52
C THR A 134 17.06 26.75 28.99
N ALA A 135 17.21 27.73 29.88
CA ALA A 135 17.59 29.09 29.50
C ALA A 135 18.98 29.14 28.85
N GLN A 136 19.97 28.44 29.42
CA GLN A 136 21.33 28.36 28.86
C GLN A 136 21.37 27.66 27.49
N ILE A 137 20.60 26.59 27.30
CA ILE A 137 20.48 25.92 26.01
C ILE A 137 19.81 26.86 25.00
N SER A 138 18.78 27.59 25.39
CA SER A 138 18.05 28.52 24.51
C SER A 138 18.93 29.65 23.98
N THR A 139 19.75 30.26 24.84
CA THR A 139 20.71 31.30 24.42
C THR A 139 21.76 30.73 23.45
N LYS A 140 22.29 29.53 23.72
CA LYS A 140 23.25 28.87 22.82
C LYS A 140 22.65 28.50 21.46
N VAL A 141 21.38 28.12 21.40
CA VAL A 141 20.69 27.84 20.14
C VAL A 141 20.58 29.12 19.30
N LEU A 142 20.28 30.27 19.91
CA LEU A 142 20.20 31.54 19.19
C LEU A 142 21.56 31.99 18.66
N THR A 143 22.63 31.90 19.46
CA THR A 143 23.98 32.26 18.99
C THR A 143 24.45 31.34 17.85
N LEU A 144 24.21 30.03 17.95
CA LEU A 144 24.58 29.09 16.88
C LEU A 144 23.70 29.24 15.63
N ALA A 145 22.48 29.75 15.77
CA ALA A 145 21.62 30.08 14.63
C ALA A 145 22.08 31.35 13.91
N GLU A 146 22.65 32.32 14.62
CA GLU A 146 23.29 33.51 14.02
C GLU A 146 24.59 33.17 13.29
N GLU A 147 25.31 32.14 13.76
CA GLU A 147 26.55 31.62 13.15
C GLU A 147 26.31 30.60 12.02
N ASP A 148 25.04 30.31 11.66
CA ASP A 148 24.65 29.26 10.70
C ASP A 148 25.21 27.85 11.03
N ASP A 149 25.60 27.58 12.29
CA ASP A 149 26.05 26.27 12.74
C ASP A 149 24.87 25.37 13.16
N PHE A 150 24.17 24.87 12.14
CA PHE A 150 23.04 23.96 12.31
C PHE A 150 23.42 22.64 13.01
N VAL A 151 24.69 22.21 12.89
CA VAL A 151 25.17 20.95 13.49
C VAL A 151 25.37 21.13 14.99
N GLY A 152 25.94 22.27 15.39
CA GLY A 152 26.08 22.69 16.78
C GLY A 152 24.73 22.70 17.51
N ILE A 153 23.67 23.21 16.86
CA ILE A 153 22.32 23.27 17.45
C ILE A 153 21.80 21.88 17.83
N LEU A 154 21.93 20.88 16.95
CA LEU A 154 21.46 19.51 17.23
C LEU A 154 22.33 18.78 18.26
N ASN A 155 23.62 19.14 18.37
CA ASN A 155 24.55 18.59 19.35
C ASN A 155 24.25 19.00 20.80
N LEU A 156 23.54 20.10 21.01
CA LEU A 156 23.10 20.54 22.34
C LEU A 156 22.16 19.53 23.02
N GLY A 157 21.56 18.61 22.25
CA GLY A 157 20.70 17.53 22.76
C GLY A 157 21.45 16.36 23.41
N GLY A 158 22.78 16.45 23.52
CA GLY A 158 23.63 15.39 24.10
C GLY A 158 23.84 14.19 23.17
N ALA A 159 23.57 14.35 21.87
CA ALA A 159 23.91 13.38 20.83
C ALA A 159 25.05 13.96 19.98
N THR A 160 26.09 13.18 19.69
CA THR A 160 27.14 13.56 18.73
C THR A 160 26.60 13.38 17.32
N VAL A 161 26.04 14.46 16.79
CA VAL A 161 25.44 14.58 15.47
C VAL A 161 26.41 15.34 14.55
N THR A 162 26.54 14.84 13.34
CA THR A 162 27.25 15.47 12.23
C THR A 162 26.29 15.67 11.05
N SER A 163 26.61 16.56 10.10
CA SER A 163 25.79 16.79 8.88
C SER A 163 25.57 15.52 8.03
N SER A 164 26.38 14.50 8.27
CA SER A 164 26.35 13.19 7.62
C SER A 164 25.83 12.08 8.54
N SER A 165 25.22 12.38 9.68
CA SER A 165 24.53 11.38 10.50
C SER A 165 23.23 10.93 9.82
N SER A 166 22.76 9.69 10.08
CA SER A 166 21.49 9.21 9.50
C SER A 166 20.29 10.04 9.97
N VAL A 167 19.25 10.15 9.14
CA VAL A 167 18.03 10.91 9.47
C VAL A 167 17.37 10.40 10.76
N ALA A 168 17.48 9.11 11.06
CA ALA A 168 16.99 8.54 12.32
C ALA A 168 17.69 9.15 13.57
N ILE A 169 19.02 9.29 13.51
CA ILE A 169 19.81 9.90 14.60
C ILE A 169 19.49 11.39 14.72
N LEU A 170 19.42 12.10 13.58
CA LEU A 170 19.03 13.51 13.51
C LEU A 170 17.65 13.74 14.14
N ARG A 171 16.67 12.90 13.78
CA ARG A 171 15.30 12.96 14.30
C ARG A 171 15.25 12.70 15.80
N LYS A 172 16.07 11.76 16.30
CA LYS A 172 16.17 11.46 17.73
C LYS A 172 16.76 12.62 18.53
N ALA A 173 17.78 13.29 17.99
CA ALA A 173 18.36 14.49 18.61
C ALA A 173 17.35 15.66 18.62
N TYR A 174 16.69 15.89 17.47
CA TYR A 174 15.63 16.88 17.35
C TYR A 174 14.47 16.65 18.34
N LEU A 175 13.96 15.41 18.45
CA LEU A 175 12.86 15.08 19.37
C LEU A 175 13.22 15.28 20.84
N LYS A 176 14.48 15.00 21.22
CA LYS A 176 14.95 15.26 22.58
C LYS A 176 15.01 16.76 22.87
N LEU A 177 15.53 17.55 21.93
CA LEU A 177 15.62 19.00 22.06
C LEU A 177 14.24 19.67 22.02
N SER A 178 13.33 19.20 21.17
CA SER A 178 11.98 19.74 21.04
C SER A 178 11.17 19.55 22.33
N LEU A 179 11.37 18.44 23.06
CA LEU A 179 10.74 18.23 24.36
C LEU A 179 11.20 19.21 25.45
N ILE A 180 12.44 19.71 25.33
CA ILE A 180 13.06 20.64 26.28
C ILE A 180 12.75 22.10 25.89
N LEU A 181 12.74 22.40 24.59
CA LEU A 181 12.65 23.76 24.04
C LEU A 181 11.25 24.12 23.52
N HIS A 182 10.23 23.28 23.74
CA HIS A 182 8.87 23.56 23.28
C HIS A 182 8.32 24.86 23.90
N PRO A 183 7.75 25.78 23.11
CA PRO A 183 7.26 27.07 23.61
C PRO A 183 6.15 26.91 24.66
N ASP A 184 5.35 25.84 24.58
CA ASP A 184 4.30 25.56 25.56
C ASP A 184 4.82 25.24 26.97
N LYS A 185 6.00 24.63 27.07
CA LYS A 185 6.64 24.31 28.36
C LYS A 185 7.49 25.47 28.89
N ASN A 186 7.92 26.37 28.01
CA ASN A 186 8.81 27.50 28.30
C ASN A 186 8.13 28.85 28.06
N ARG A 187 6.87 28.99 28.49
CA ARG A 187 6.08 30.24 28.32
C ARG A 187 6.72 31.46 29.00
N SER A 188 7.60 31.24 29.98
CA SER A 188 8.30 32.29 30.72
C SER A 188 9.48 32.91 29.96
N CYS A 189 9.88 32.35 28.81
CA CYS A 189 10.98 32.89 27.99
C CYS A 189 10.40 33.54 26.72
N PRO A 190 10.61 34.85 26.50
CA PRO A 190 10.02 35.59 25.37
C PRO A 190 10.54 35.11 24.01
N ASP A 191 11.72 34.49 23.95
CA ASP A 191 12.33 34.00 22.70
C ASP A 191 12.13 32.49 22.45
N ALA A 192 11.33 31.79 23.26
CA ALA A 192 11.12 30.34 23.14
C ALA A 192 10.61 29.92 21.75
N THR A 193 9.77 30.73 21.11
CA THR A 193 9.28 30.48 19.74
C THR A 193 10.39 30.59 18.70
N LYS A 194 11.27 31.58 18.82
CA LYS A 194 12.41 31.76 17.89
C LYS A 194 13.44 30.66 18.04
N VAL A 195 13.73 30.26 19.28
CA VAL A 195 14.62 29.14 19.61
C VAL A 195 14.09 27.84 19.00
N PHE A 196 12.78 27.60 19.12
CA PHE A 196 12.15 26.42 18.54
C PHE A 196 12.16 26.44 17.01
N GLN A 197 11.91 27.60 16.39
CA GLN A 197 12.01 27.77 14.93
C GLN A 197 13.44 27.54 14.42
N ALA A 198 14.46 28.04 15.12
CA ALA A 198 15.86 27.80 14.79
C ALA A 198 16.23 26.30 14.87
N LEU A 199 15.70 25.59 15.88
CA LEU A 199 15.86 24.14 16.00
C LEU A 199 15.20 23.38 14.84
N VAL A 200 13.98 23.78 14.44
CA VAL A 200 13.27 23.18 13.29
C VAL A 200 14.04 23.43 12.00
N ASN A 201 14.48 24.67 11.75
CA ASN A 201 15.27 25.04 10.58
C ASN A 201 16.60 24.26 10.51
N ALA A 202 17.31 24.11 11.63
CA ALA A 202 18.53 23.31 11.71
C ALA A 202 18.27 21.83 11.35
N TYR A 203 17.17 21.26 11.85
CA TYR A 203 16.78 19.90 11.52
C TYR A 203 16.39 19.75 10.04
N GLU A 204 15.62 20.67 9.47
CA GLU A 204 15.22 20.65 8.06
C GLU A 204 16.43 20.76 7.12
N ARG A 205 17.33 21.72 7.38
CA ARG A 205 18.57 21.91 6.60
C ARG A 205 19.47 20.68 6.61
N ILE A 206 19.61 20.01 7.76
CA ILE A 206 20.47 18.84 7.87
C ILE A 206 19.75 17.57 7.42
N SER A 207 18.43 17.46 7.57
CA SER A 207 17.68 16.26 7.18
C SER A 207 17.40 16.20 5.68
N GLN A 208 17.28 17.35 5.01
CA GLN A 208 16.92 17.47 3.60
C GLN A 208 17.77 18.54 2.87
N PRO A 209 19.09 18.32 2.69
CA PRO A 209 19.97 19.32 2.10
C PRO A 209 19.61 19.67 0.63
N GLU A 210 18.92 18.79 -0.10
CA GLU A 210 18.49 19.04 -1.48
C GLU A 210 17.30 20.01 -1.59
N LEU A 211 16.41 20.03 -0.59
CA LEU A 211 15.23 20.90 -0.59
C LEU A 211 15.57 22.34 -0.17
N VAL A 212 16.67 22.54 0.56
CA VAL A 212 17.15 23.86 1.01
C VAL A 212 18.20 24.46 0.07
N GLN A 213 18.57 23.77 -1.02
CA GLN A 213 19.22 24.42 -2.16
C GLN A 213 18.21 25.30 -2.92
N GLU A 214 17.67 26.31 -2.25
CA GLU A 214 17.03 27.42 -2.90
C GLU A 214 18.10 28.34 -3.51
N VAL A 215 18.22 28.22 -4.83
CA VAL A 215 18.47 29.30 -5.80
C VAL A 215 19.79 30.07 -5.67
N ASP A 216 20.89 29.48 -6.15
CA ASP A 216 21.94 30.27 -6.79
C ASP A 216 21.38 30.89 -8.09
N PRO A 217 21.30 32.24 -8.24
CA PRO A 217 20.64 32.88 -9.39
C PRO A 217 21.39 32.75 -10.73
N LEU A 218 22.54 32.07 -10.79
CA LEU A 218 23.51 32.25 -11.87
C LEU A 218 23.67 31.10 -12.88
N LYS A 219 22.85 30.04 -12.83
CA LYS A 219 22.90 28.97 -13.86
C LYS A 219 21.51 28.55 -14.36
N LYS A 220 20.81 29.50 -14.99
CA LYS A 220 19.67 29.19 -15.89
C LYS A 220 20.16 29.16 -17.33
N GLY A 221 20.54 27.98 -17.80
CA GLY A 221 20.83 27.74 -19.19
C GLY A 221 20.94 26.25 -19.48
N GLN A 222 19.93 25.71 -20.16
CA GLN A 222 19.90 24.40 -20.81
C GLN A 222 19.64 23.19 -19.89
N LYS A 223 18.36 22.82 -19.74
CA LYS A 223 17.96 21.43 -19.44
C LYS A 223 17.29 20.84 -20.67
N LYS A 224 18.07 20.18 -21.52
CA LYS A 224 17.60 18.92 -22.13
C LYS A 224 17.47 17.92 -20.97
N ALA A 225 16.48 17.05 -20.99
CA ALA A 225 16.25 16.04 -19.95
C ALA A 225 17.42 15.05 -19.90
N ALA A 226 18.51 15.44 -19.24
CA ALA A 226 19.54 14.51 -18.80
C ALA A 226 18.98 13.83 -17.55
N ALA A 227 18.71 12.53 -17.64
CA ALA A 227 18.55 11.68 -16.48
C ALA A 227 19.77 11.94 -15.57
N ILE A 228 19.54 12.58 -14.42
CA ILE A 228 20.59 12.89 -13.44
C ILE A 228 21.06 11.55 -12.89
N SER A 229 22.08 10.95 -13.51
CA SER A 229 22.75 9.79 -12.96
C SER A 229 23.65 10.26 -11.82
N ARG A 230 23.25 9.96 -10.59
CA ARG A 230 24.08 10.12 -9.40
C ARG A 230 25.42 9.38 -9.63
N SER A 231 26.55 10.03 -9.35
CA SER A 231 27.85 9.35 -9.39
C SER A 231 27.97 8.40 -8.18
N ASN A 232 28.56 7.22 -8.41
CA ASN A 232 28.85 6.25 -7.35
C ASN A 232 30.13 6.58 -6.56
N ASP A 233 30.66 7.80 -6.69
CA ASP A 233 31.89 8.21 -6.03
C ASP A 233 31.71 8.25 -4.51
N GLY A 234 32.52 7.49 -3.78
CA GLY A 234 32.39 7.32 -2.32
C GLY A 234 31.19 6.48 -1.88
N CYS A 235 30.47 5.85 -2.81
CA CYS A 235 29.36 4.95 -2.51
C CYS A 235 29.83 3.51 -2.31
N LYS A 236 29.34 2.83 -1.28
CA LYS A 236 29.66 1.43 -0.96
C LYS A 236 28.38 0.62 -0.87
N ARG A 237 28.44 -0.65 -1.27
CA ARG A 237 27.35 -1.60 -1.04
C ARG A 237 27.29 -1.91 0.46
N THR A 238 26.22 -1.48 1.13
CA THR A 238 26.02 -1.77 2.55
C THR A 238 25.65 -3.22 2.75
N ARG A 239 26.09 -3.77 3.88
CA ARG A 239 25.81 -5.15 4.23
C ARG A 239 24.41 -5.24 4.84
N VAL A 240 23.51 -5.98 4.21
CA VAL A 240 22.13 -6.14 4.66
C VAL A 240 21.93 -7.58 5.09
N ARG A 241 21.36 -7.79 6.29
CA ARG A 241 21.10 -9.13 6.84
C ARG A 241 19.64 -9.33 7.22
N CYS A 242 19.24 -10.60 7.19
CA CYS A 242 17.97 -11.04 7.71
C CYS A 242 17.86 -10.81 9.23
N PRO A 243 16.79 -10.19 9.74
CA PRO A 243 16.61 -10.00 11.18
C PRO A 243 16.35 -11.31 11.93
N ARG A 244 15.89 -12.37 11.24
CA ARG A 244 15.58 -13.67 11.86
C ARG A 244 16.76 -14.63 11.84
N CYS A 245 17.28 -14.95 10.65
CA CYS A 245 18.39 -15.92 10.50
C CYS A 245 19.77 -15.28 10.40
N LYS A 246 19.88 -13.94 10.34
CA LYS A 246 21.15 -13.19 10.22
C LYS A 246 21.98 -13.49 8.96
N ASN A 247 21.41 -14.19 7.98
CA ASN A 247 22.07 -14.42 6.69
C ASN A 247 22.28 -13.10 5.94
N PRO A 248 23.46 -12.89 5.32
CA PRO A 248 23.75 -11.71 4.53
C PRO A 248 23.11 -11.80 3.15
N TRP A 249 22.30 -10.81 2.79
CA TRP A 249 21.62 -10.71 1.49
C TRP A 249 22.46 -10.01 0.41
N SER A 250 23.50 -9.29 0.83
CA SER A 250 24.18 -8.30 -0.01
C SER A 250 25.62 -8.66 -0.40
N GLU A 251 26.14 -9.81 0.04
CA GLU A 251 27.56 -10.19 -0.13
C GLU A 251 27.85 -10.97 -1.42
N SER A 252 26.82 -11.62 -1.99
CA SER A 252 26.83 -12.24 -3.31
C SER A 252 25.61 -11.75 -4.10
N SER A 253 25.62 -11.89 -5.43
CA SER A 253 24.44 -11.67 -6.29
C SER A 253 23.20 -12.21 -5.57
N VAL A 254 22.26 -11.31 -5.28
CA VAL A 254 21.26 -11.40 -4.21
C VAL A 254 20.40 -12.65 -4.41
N GLU A 255 20.77 -13.84 -3.92
CA GLU A 255 19.95 -15.08 -3.95
C GLU A 255 19.05 -15.22 -5.21
N GLY A 256 19.59 -14.98 -6.41
CA GLY A 256 18.85 -15.06 -7.69
C GLY A 256 18.22 -13.76 -8.24
N ASN A 257 18.30 -12.66 -7.50
CA ASN A 257 17.85 -11.33 -7.91
C ASN A 257 19.00 -10.49 -8.52
N PRO A 258 18.74 -9.72 -9.58
CA PRO A 258 19.71 -8.81 -10.18
C PRO A 258 20.15 -7.70 -9.21
N ASP A 259 21.36 -7.17 -9.42
CA ASP A 259 21.95 -6.16 -8.53
C ASP A 259 21.10 -4.88 -8.36
N TYR A 260 20.36 -4.46 -9.40
CA TYR A 260 19.45 -3.31 -9.32
C TYR A 260 18.32 -3.50 -8.30
N PHE A 261 18.03 -4.73 -7.87
CA PHE A 261 17.06 -5.00 -6.80
C PHE A 261 17.47 -4.33 -5.49
N PHE A 262 18.78 -4.21 -5.25
CA PHE A 262 19.30 -3.48 -4.09
C PHE A 262 18.78 -2.05 -4.04
N ASN A 263 18.71 -1.34 -5.18
CA ASN A 263 18.19 0.03 -5.19
C ASN A 263 16.74 0.08 -4.71
N PHE A 264 15.87 -0.78 -5.26
CA PHE A 264 14.45 -0.80 -4.90
C PHE A 264 14.21 -1.21 -3.45
N MET A 265 15.03 -2.11 -2.92
CA MET A 265 15.00 -2.50 -1.51
C MET A 265 15.42 -1.33 -0.63
N MET A 266 16.54 -0.67 -0.94
CA MET A 266 17.05 0.44 -0.13
C MET A 266 16.14 1.67 -0.18
N MET A 267 15.47 1.92 -1.30
CA MET A 267 14.44 2.95 -1.43
C MET A 267 13.12 2.60 -0.72
N GLY A 268 12.98 1.37 -0.18
CA GLY A 268 11.76 0.93 0.49
C GLY A 268 10.58 0.72 -0.47
N ILE A 269 10.84 0.42 -1.73
CA ILE A 269 9.82 0.19 -2.76
C ILE A 269 9.43 -1.30 -2.81
N LYS A 270 10.42 -2.20 -2.77
CA LYS A 270 10.20 -3.64 -2.70
C LYS A 270 10.68 -4.21 -1.37
N SER A 271 9.95 -5.20 -0.88
CA SER A 271 10.34 -6.08 0.21
C SER A 271 11.24 -7.20 -0.29
N PHE A 272 11.98 -7.83 0.62
CA PHE A 272 12.91 -8.91 0.34
C PHE A 272 12.45 -10.20 1.01
N ASN A 273 12.41 -11.29 0.24
CA ASN A 273 12.13 -12.62 0.74
C ASN A 273 13.44 -13.33 1.02
N CYS A 274 13.71 -13.65 2.29
CA CYS A 274 14.94 -14.35 2.65
C CYS A 274 14.83 -15.84 2.27
N ALA A 275 15.74 -16.36 1.43
CA ALA A 275 15.69 -17.76 1.00
C ALA A 275 15.83 -18.75 2.17
N THR A 276 16.50 -18.36 3.25
CA THR A 276 16.74 -19.24 4.40
C THR A 276 15.53 -19.38 5.33
N CYS A 277 14.82 -18.29 5.60
CA CYS A 277 13.68 -18.32 6.54
C CYS A 277 12.32 -18.14 5.87
N LEU A 278 12.30 -17.90 4.56
CA LEU A 278 11.11 -17.73 3.72
C LEU A 278 10.16 -16.64 4.21
N LEU A 279 10.68 -15.66 4.95
CA LEU A 279 9.94 -14.51 5.42
C LEU A 279 10.28 -13.27 4.60
N GLU A 280 9.26 -12.43 4.45
CA GLU A 280 9.32 -11.14 3.80
C GLU A 280 9.75 -10.05 4.79
N PHE A 281 10.70 -9.21 4.37
CA PHE A 281 11.22 -8.11 5.16
C PHE A 281 11.32 -6.84 4.33
N GLY A 282 10.94 -5.71 4.94
CA GLY A 282 11.14 -4.39 4.35
C GLY A 282 12.50 -3.78 4.70
N CYS A 283 12.79 -2.64 4.07
CA CYS A 283 14.01 -1.86 4.24
C CYS A 283 14.37 -1.54 5.71
N MET A 284 13.41 -1.09 6.54
CA MET A 284 13.70 -0.72 7.94
C MET A 284 13.71 -1.92 8.88
N THR A 285 13.12 -3.06 8.48
CA THR A 285 13.17 -4.30 9.27
C THR A 285 14.46 -5.09 9.07
N ALA A 286 15.18 -4.81 7.99
CA ALA A 286 16.46 -5.44 7.71
C ALA A 286 17.57 -4.88 8.62
N ILE A 287 18.56 -5.72 8.92
CA ILE A 287 19.73 -5.29 9.69
C ILE A 287 20.76 -4.71 8.71
N HIS A 288 21.03 -3.42 8.81
CA HIS A 288 22.03 -2.72 7.99
C HIS A 288 23.33 -2.57 8.73
N GLU A 289 24.42 -3.01 8.12
CA GLU A 289 25.77 -2.99 8.68
C GLU A 289 26.68 -2.02 7.93
N CYS A 290 27.48 -1.30 8.71
CA CYS A 290 28.48 -0.38 8.17
C CYS A 290 29.54 -1.14 7.33
N PRO A 291 29.87 -0.69 6.11
CA PRO A 291 30.90 -1.32 5.27
C PRO A 291 32.29 -1.37 5.91
N SER A 292 32.58 -0.49 6.87
CA SER A 292 33.91 -0.36 7.48
C SER A 292 34.05 -1.05 8.85
N CYS A 293 33.00 -1.04 9.68
CA CYS A 293 33.07 -1.67 11.01
C CYS A 293 32.07 -2.81 11.23
N GLN A 294 31.27 -3.17 10.22
CA GLN A 294 30.27 -4.25 10.21
C GLN A 294 29.21 -4.16 11.31
N LYS A 295 29.10 -3.04 12.01
CA LYS A 295 28.12 -2.90 13.08
C LYS A 295 26.79 -2.40 12.55
N SER A 296 25.71 -2.89 13.15
CA SER A 296 24.35 -2.50 12.81
C SER A 296 24.07 -1.02 13.13
N PHE A 297 23.32 -0.38 12.25
CA PHE A 297 22.79 0.98 12.42
C PHE A 297 21.33 1.06 11.95
N GLU A 298 20.62 2.10 12.38
CA GLU A 298 19.22 2.33 12.02
C GLU A 298 19.15 3.10 10.69
N TYR A 299 18.54 2.47 9.68
CA TYR A 299 18.45 2.96 8.31
C TYR A 299 17.04 3.48 7.99
N HIS A 300 16.95 4.61 7.28
CA HIS A 300 15.70 5.11 6.72
C HIS A 300 15.83 5.23 5.19
N PRO A 301 14.77 4.95 4.40
CA PRO A 301 14.83 5.05 2.92
C PRO A 301 15.28 6.41 2.39
N SER A 302 14.97 7.50 3.09
CA SER A 302 15.44 8.85 2.75
C SER A 302 16.96 9.02 2.84
N ASP A 303 17.66 8.13 3.54
CA ASP A 303 19.13 8.14 3.61
C ASP A 303 19.78 7.59 2.32
N PHE A 304 19.03 6.90 1.44
CA PHE A 304 19.58 6.25 0.25
C PHE A 304 20.37 7.21 -0.64
N HIS A 305 19.86 8.42 -0.85
CA HIS A 305 20.47 9.45 -1.69
C HIS A 305 21.57 10.24 -0.98
N ARG A 306 21.77 10.03 0.33
CA ARG A 306 22.71 10.78 1.16
C ARG A 306 23.94 9.96 1.50
N ASN A 307 25.01 10.66 1.86
CA ASN A 307 26.20 10.04 2.43
C ASN A 307 26.06 10.03 3.96
N ILE A 308 26.08 8.85 4.54
CA ILE A 308 25.92 8.66 5.99
C ILE A 308 27.25 8.33 6.68
N THR A 309 27.32 8.61 7.97
CA THR A 309 28.40 8.23 8.87
C THR A 309 27.92 7.20 9.87
N CYS A 310 28.83 6.31 10.25
CA CYS A 310 28.52 5.21 11.16
C CYS A 310 28.29 5.67 12.62
N GLY A 311 28.63 6.91 12.99
CA GLY A 311 28.45 7.44 14.36
C GLY A 311 29.20 6.68 15.46
N ARG A 312 30.32 6.02 15.14
CA ARG A 312 31.13 5.23 16.08
C ARG A 312 32.54 5.78 16.18
N PRO A 313 33.20 5.72 17.35
CA PRO A 313 34.53 6.29 17.56
C PRO A 313 35.58 5.75 16.58
N LYS A 314 35.55 4.44 16.25
CA LYS A 314 36.46 3.82 15.27
C LYS A 314 36.27 4.29 13.82
N CYS A 315 35.09 4.79 13.46
CA CYS A 315 34.81 5.33 12.12
C CYS A 315 34.75 6.87 12.11
N GLU A 316 34.53 7.46 13.28
CA GLU A 316 34.50 8.89 13.55
C GLU A 316 35.91 9.48 13.58
N SER A 317 36.90 8.71 14.05
CA SER A 317 38.32 9.06 13.97
C SER A 317 38.82 9.32 12.55
N GLU A 318 38.16 8.74 11.54
CA GLU A 318 38.53 8.89 10.12
C GLU A 318 37.47 9.68 9.33
N LYS A 319 36.43 10.23 9.98
CA LYS A 319 35.25 10.88 9.35
C LYS A 319 34.76 10.14 8.09
N LYS A 320 34.76 8.80 8.11
CA LYS A 320 34.40 7.99 6.94
C LYS A 320 32.90 8.10 6.66
N THR A 321 32.53 9.00 5.75
CA THR A 321 31.22 9.04 5.13
C THR A 321 31.15 7.99 4.03
N PHE A 322 30.04 7.28 3.90
CA PHE A 322 29.80 6.42 2.75
C PHE A 322 28.39 6.68 2.20
N GLY A 323 28.29 6.74 0.88
CA GLY A 323 27.01 6.69 0.18
C GLY A 323 26.56 5.25 -0.04
N PHE A 324 25.30 5.07 -0.44
CA PHE A 324 24.77 3.79 -0.87
C PHE A 324 24.99 3.61 -2.36
N TYR A 325 25.52 2.45 -2.75
CA TYR A 325 25.78 2.15 -4.16
C TYR A 325 24.49 2.09 -4.97
N MET A 326 24.44 2.81 -6.09
CA MET A 326 23.31 2.80 -7.02
C MET A 326 23.66 1.97 -8.25
N PHE A 327 22.99 0.84 -8.42
CA PHE A 327 23.17 0.00 -9.61
C PHE A 327 22.41 0.57 -10.80
N HIS A 328 22.92 0.38 -12.01
CA HIS A 328 22.20 0.77 -13.22
C HIS A 328 20.98 -0.12 -13.41
N CYS A 329 19.82 0.50 -13.64
CA CYS A 329 18.58 -0.19 -13.98
C CYS A 329 18.11 0.30 -15.36
N SER A 330 17.72 -0.62 -16.24
CA SER A 330 17.22 -0.23 -17.56
C SER A 330 15.80 0.35 -17.46
N ASP A 331 15.44 1.25 -18.37
CA ASP A 331 14.12 1.87 -18.41
C ASP A 331 12.98 0.85 -18.53
N ARG A 332 13.22 -0.27 -19.22
CA ARG A 332 12.26 -1.37 -19.31
C ARG A 332 11.98 -1.97 -17.93
N VAL A 333 13.03 -2.30 -17.19
CA VAL A 333 12.89 -2.85 -15.83
C VAL A 333 12.23 -1.83 -14.90
N LEU A 334 12.55 -0.55 -15.02
CA LEU A 334 11.89 0.50 -14.23
C LEU A 334 10.38 0.55 -14.51
N LYS A 335 9.96 0.43 -15.77
CA LYS A 335 8.53 0.36 -16.12
C LYS A 335 7.87 -0.90 -15.55
N ASP A 336 8.49 -2.06 -15.72
CA ASP A 336 7.96 -3.34 -15.20
C ASP A 336 7.83 -3.29 -13.67
N VAL A 337 8.83 -2.72 -12.98
CA VAL A 337 8.81 -2.53 -11.52
C VAL A 337 7.70 -1.56 -11.09
N LYS A 338 7.43 -0.48 -11.83
CA LYS A 338 6.31 0.43 -11.52
C LYS A 338 4.97 -0.30 -11.55
N ILE A 339 4.73 -1.10 -12.60
CA ILE A 339 3.51 -1.91 -12.75
C ILE A 339 3.40 -2.93 -11.61
N ASP A 340 4.49 -3.64 -11.32
CA ASP A 340 4.56 -4.60 -10.21
C ASP A 340 4.23 -3.96 -8.86
N VAL A 341 4.84 -2.81 -8.59
CA VAL A 341 4.69 -2.11 -7.31
C VAL A 341 3.26 -1.60 -7.16
N GLN A 342 2.68 -1.04 -8.22
CA GLN A 342 1.27 -0.65 -8.23
C GLN A 342 0.37 -1.85 -7.94
N ARG A 343 0.56 -2.97 -8.64
CA ARG A 343 -0.19 -4.22 -8.40
C ARG A 343 -0.09 -4.72 -6.96
N ILE A 344 1.11 -4.77 -6.40
CA ILE A 344 1.33 -5.20 -5.01
C ILE A 344 0.58 -4.28 -4.04
N ARG A 345 0.56 -2.97 -4.29
CA ARG A 345 -0.19 -2.02 -3.47
C ARG A 345 -1.70 -2.19 -3.60
N GLU A 346 -2.22 -2.40 -4.80
CA GLU A 346 -3.64 -2.70 -5.01
C GLU A 346 -4.07 -3.95 -4.23
N GLU A 347 -3.24 -4.99 -4.23
CA GLU A 347 -3.47 -6.22 -3.47
C GLU A 347 -3.40 -6.01 -1.95
N GLN A 348 -2.40 -5.26 -1.47
CA GLN A 348 -2.28 -4.92 -0.04
C GLN A 348 -3.46 -4.06 0.45
N ALA A 349 -3.92 -3.10 -0.36
CA ALA A 349 -5.10 -2.30 -0.05
C ALA A 349 -6.35 -3.18 0.01
N LYS A 350 -6.51 -4.13 -0.93
CA LYS A 350 -7.61 -5.10 -0.94
C LYS A 350 -7.62 -6.00 0.31
N THR A 351 -6.48 -6.60 0.64
CA THR A 351 -6.36 -7.51 1.80
C THR A 351 -6.57 -6.78 3.14
N THR A 352 -6.05 -5.55 3.27
CA THR A 352 -6.23 -4.71 4.46
C THR A 352 -7.70 -4.34 4.64
N GLU A 353 -8.38 -3.98 3.55
CA GLU A 353 -9.81 -3.67 3.57
C GLU A 353 -10.67 -4.89 3.90
N GLN A 354 -10.36 -6.06 3.34
CA GLN A 354 -11.05 -7.31 3.69
C GLN A 354 -10.90 -7.62 5.19
N LYS A 355 -9.70 -7.45 5.76
CA LYS A 355 -9.47 -7.59 7.20
C LYS A 355 -10.28 -6.56 7.99
N ARG A 356 -10.33 -5.31 7.54
CA ARG A 356 -11.13 -4.24 8.17
C ARG A 356 -12.62 -4.58 8.16
N ARG A 357 -13.15 -5.08 7.04
CA ARG A 357 -14.54 -5.53 6.89
C ARG A 357 -14.86 -6.68 7.84
N ARG A 358 -14.02 -7.73 7.87
CA ARG A 358 -14.20 -8.85 8.83
C ARG A 358 -14.21 -8.35 10.27
N ALA A 359 -13.31 -7.45 10.63
CA ALA A 359 -13.27 -6.84 11.96
C ALA A 359 -14.51 -5.98 12.26
N GLU A 360 -15.02 -5.23 11.27
CA GLU A 360 -16.24 -4.42 11.43
C GLU A 360 -17.49 -5.29 11.55
N SER A 361 -17.64 -6.33 10.74
CA SER A 361 -18.72 -7.32 10.84
C SER A 361 -18.69 -8.02 12.20
N TYR A 362 -17.51 -8.40 12.68
CA TYR A 362 -17.34 -8.95 14.02
C TYR A 362 -17.80 -7.96 15.10
N ARG A 363 -17.42 -6.68 15.01
CA ARG A 363 -17.90 -5.63 15.92
C ARG A 363 -19.41 -5.42 15.85
N ARG A 364 -20.02 -5.46 14.66
CA ARG A 364 -21.47 -5.32 14.48
C ARG A 364 -22.22 -6.51 15.09
N ARG A 365 -21.73 -7.73 14.87
CA ARG A 365 -22.27 -8.95 15.50
C ARG A 365 -22.21 -8.82 17.02
N ARG A 366 -21.09 -8.33 17.57
CA ARG A 366 -20.92 -8.08 19.01
C ARG A 366 -21.81 -6.95 19.56
N ARG A 367 -22.26 -6.01 18.73
CA ARG A 367 -23.22 -4.98 19.14
C ARG A 367 -24.68 -5.48 19.10
N ARG A 368 -25.00 -6.41 18.19
CA ARG A 368 -26.34 -6.99 18.03
C ARG A 368 -26.60 -8.16 18.98
N GLY A 369 -25.60 -9.01 19.22
CA GLY A 369 -25.61 -9.97 20.32
C GLY A 369 -25.19 -9.26 21.59
N GLY A 370 -26.14 -8.99 22.49
CA GLY A 370 -25.95 -8.14 23.68
C GLY A 370 -24.66 -8.43 24.47
N LYS A 371 -24.15 -7.38 25.13
CA LYS A 371 -22.99 -7.31 26.02
C LYS A 371 -22.22 -8.65 26.20
N CYS A 372 -21.49 -9.08 25.17
CA CYS A 372 -20.60 -10.23 25.32
C CYS A 372 -19.49 -9.83 26.31
N ASN A 373 -19.54 -10.45 27.50
CA ASN A 373 -18.48 -10.36 28.48
C ASN A 373 -17.32 -11.17 27.88
N ASP A 374 -16.25 -10.49 27.43
CA ASP A 374 -15.04 -11.16 26.94
C ASP A 374 -14.51 -12.18 27.96
N GLU A 375 -14.77 -11.93 29.24
CA GLU A 375 -14.47 -12.82 30.36
C GLU A 375 -15.34 -14.09 30.35
N ALA A 376 -16.65 -13.97 30.12
CA ALA A 376 -17.57 -15.11 30.03
C ALA A 376 -17.32 -15.97 28.78
N ASP A 377 -16.98 -15.34 27.65
CA ASP A 377 -16.60 -16.07 26.43
C ASP A 377 -15.25 -16.79 26.61
N SER A 378 -14.32 -16.20 27.36
CA SER A 378 -13.05 -16.83 27.69
C SER A 378 -13.17 -17.96 28.71
N GLU A 379 -14.10 -17.86 29.66
CA GLU A 379 -14.46 -18.92 30.60
C GLU A 379 -15.17 -20.07 29.88
N ALA A 380 -16.10 -19.77 28.98
CA ALA A 380 -16.73 -20.77 28.12
C ALA A 380 -15.72 -21.46 27.19
N ALA A 381 -14.76 -20.72 26.62
CA ALA A 381 -13.70 -21.31 25.80
C ALA A 381 -12.77 -22.23 26.60
N PHE A 382 -12.47 -21.90 27.86
CA PHE A 382 -11.70 -22.76 28.75
C PHE A 382 -12.46 -24.05 29.10
N LEU A 383 -13.74 -23.93 29.45
CA LEU A 383 -14.63 -25.08 29.74
C LEU A 383 -14.90 -26.00 28.55
N MET A 384 -14.74 -25.48 27.33
CA MET A 384 -14.87 -26.27 26.09
C MET A 384 -13.51 -26.84 25.63
N GLY A 385 -12.44 -26.71 26.43
CA GLY A 385 -11.09 -27.14 26.09
C GLY A 385 -10.46 -26.37 24.92
N LEU A 386 -11.04 -25.23 24.52
CA LEU A 386 -10.53 -24.39 23.42
C LEU A 386 -9.44 -23.43 23.89
N ALA A 387 -9.37 -23.16 25.20
CA ALA A 387 -8.31 -22.38 25.82
C ALA A 387 -7.57 -23.23 26.86
N ASN A 388 -6.25 -23.37 26.69
CA ASN A 388 -5.41 -24.19 27.58
C ASN A 388 -5.00 -23.48 28.88
N GLU A 389 -5.33 -22.20 29.05
CA GLU A 389 -4.97 -21.39 30.21
C GLU A 389 -6.23 -20.85 30.88
N CYS A 390 -6.32 -20.96 32.20
CA CYS A 390 -7.43 -20.40 32.95
C CYS A 390 -7.51 -18.87 32.74
N PRO A 391 -8.68 -18.31 32.34
CA PRO A 391 -8.82 -16.89 32.05
C PRO A 391 -8.62 -15.99 33.28
N ARG A 392 -8.79 -16.53 34.50
CA ARG A 392 -8.57 -15.79 35.76
C ARG A 392 -7.11 -15.85 36.22
N CYS A 393 -6.62 -17.01 36.64
CA CYS A 393 -5.28 -17.18 37.23
C CYS A 393 -4.18 -17.57 36.24
N GLY A 394 -4.51 -18.01 35.02
CA GLY A 394 -3.52 -18.38 34.00
C GLY A 394 -2.83 -19.74 34.21
N ILE A 395 -3.37 -20.62 35.07
CA ILE A 395 -2.90 -22.00 35.22
C ILE A 395 -3.22 -22.80 33.95
N SER A 396 -2.28 -23.63 33.52
CA SER A 396 -2.44 -24.49 32.34
C SER A 396 -3.34 -25.69 32.65
N LEU A 397 -4.24 -26.05 31.73
CA LEU A 397 -5.02 -27.28 31.81
C LEU A 397 -4.13 -28.53 31.95
N HIS A 398 -2.93 -28.49 31.38
CA HIS A 398 -1.98 -29.60 31.45
C HIS A 398 -1.39 -29.81 32.85
N ASP A 399 -1.38 -28.77 33.68
CA ASP A 399 -0.87 -28.83 35.04
C ASP A 399 -1.98 -29.23 36.03
N MET A 400 -3.21 -29.47 35.55
CA MET A 400 -4.34 -29.93 36.35
C MET A 400 -4.54 -31.44 36.14
N GLU A 401 -4.19 -32.23 37.15
CA GLU A 401 -4.48 -33.67 37.19
C GLU A 401 -5.97 -33.88 37.49
N ASP A 402 -6.73 -34.39 36.50
CA ASP A 402 -8.08 -34.98 36.57
C ASP A 402 -9.17 -34.22 37.39
N ALA A 403 -8.93 -32.98 37.79
CA ALA A 403 -9.87 -32.14 38.53
C ALA A 403 -10.64 -31.23 37.57
N ASP A 404 -11.97 -31.26 37.70
CA ASP A 404 -12.93 -30.59 36.83
C ASP A 404 -12.55 -29.13 36.56
N GLU A 405 -12.40 -28.78 35.29
CA GLU A 405 -12.16 -27.42 34.79
C GLU A 405 -13.18 -26.41 35.36
N ILE A 406 -14.39 -26.92 35.63
CA ILE A 406 -15.52 -26.24 36.27
C ILE A 406 -15.23 -25.92 37.74
N ASP A 407 -14.66 -26.86 38.50
CA ASP A 407 -14.34 -26.68 39.91
C ASP A 407 -13.15 -25.74 40.10
N HIS A 408 -12.17 -25.81 39.20
CA HIS A 408 -11.10 -24.83 39.17
C HIS A 408 -11.66 -23.43 38.93
N LEU A 409 -12.49 -23.22 37.90
CA LEU A 409 -13.05 -21.89 37.60
C LEU A 409 -13.94 -21.34 38.73
N ARG A 410 -14.70 -22.19 39.42
CA ARG A 410 -15.54 -21.80 40.56
C ARG A 410 -14.72 -21.40 41.79
N ASN A 411 -13.59 -22.07 42.02
CA ASN A 411 -12.75 -21.87 43.21
C ASN A 411 -11.49 -21.01 42.93
N CYS A 412 -11.35 -20.48 41.71
CA CYS A 412 -10.20 -19.68 41.29
C CYS A 412 -10.26 -18.26 41.91
N ASN A 413 -9.79 -18.15 43.16
CA ASN A 413 -9.72 -16.91 43.94
C ASN A 413 -8.27 -16.52 44.34
N ASP A 414 -7.26 -17.15 43.76
CA ASP A 414 -5.84 -16.83 44.04
C ASP A 414 -5.49 -15.41 43.55
N GLU A 415 -5.62 -14.39 44.40
CA GLU A 415 -5.41 -12.97 44.02
C GLU A 415 -4.03 -12.71 43.40
N GLU A 416 -2.98 -13.36 43.91
CA GLU A 416 -1.60 -13.21 43.42
C GLU A 416 -1.45 -13.73 41.98
N LYS A 417 -1.98 -14.94 41.71
CA LYS A 417 -1.96 -15.52 40.35
C LYS A 417 -2.84 -14.75 39.40
N ILE A 418 -3.99 -14.24 39.86
CA ILE A 418 -4.88 -13.37 39.07
C ILE A 418 -4.16 -12.07 38.69
N GLN A 419 -3.48 -11.41 39.63
CA GLN A 419 -2.70 -10.19 39.34
C GLN A 419 -1.52 -10.48 38.40
N GLU A 420 -0.81 -11.59 38.60
CA GLU A 420 0.29 -11.97 37.72
C GLU A 420 -0.20 -12.24 36.28
N ASN A 421 -1.33 -12.93 36.13
CA ASN A 421 -1.95 -13.18 34.83
C ASN A 421 -2.42 -11.88 34.16
N LYS A 422 -3.05 -10.96 34.90
CA LYS A 422 -3.40 -9.62 34.39
C LYS A 422 -2.16 -8.88 33.88
N ARG A 423 -1.08 -8.85 34.66
CA ARG A 423 0.20 -8.23 34.24
C ARG A 423 0.80 -8.91 33.01
N LYS A 424 0.74 -10.24 32.92
CA LYS A 424 1.17 -11.02 31.74
C LYS A 424 0.33 -10.67 30.51
N LYS A 425 -1.00 -10.58 30.65
CA LYS A 425 -1.93 -10.18 29.57
C LYS A 425 -1.66 -8.75 29.09
N GLU A 426 -1.52 -7.79 30.00
CA GLU A 426 -1.19 -6.40 29.67
C GLU A 426 0.17 -6.29 28.96
N SER A 427 1.18 -7.03 29.41
CA SER A 427 2.49 -7.10 28.75
C SER A 427 2.39 -7.70 27.35
N LYS A 428 1.62 -8.79 27.17
CA LYS A 428 1.36 -9.40 25.85
C LYS A 428 0.66 -8.39 24.92
N ILE A 429 -0.39 -7.70 25.40
CA ILE A 429 -1.13 -6.67 24.64
C ILE A 429 -0.24 -5.47 24.29
N SER A 430 0.58 -5.00 25.22
CA SER A 430 1.52 -3.90 24.97
C SER A 430 2.56 -4.29 23.91
N LYS A 431 3.10 -5.51 23.96
CA LYS A 431 4.03 -6.02 22.93
C LYS A 431 3.36 -6.16 21.56
N THR A 432 2.12 -6.65 21.48
CA THR A 432 1.40 -6.77 20.21
C THR A 432 1.04 -5.40 19.64
N ASN A 433 0.62 -4.44 20.48
CA ASN A 433 0.37 -3.06 20.08
C ASN A 433 1.64 -2.36 19.58
N ALA A 434 2.77 -2.53 20.27
CA ALA A 434 4.06 -1.98 19.84
C ALA A 434 4.51 -2.59 18.50
N LYS A 435 4.30 -3.89 18.30
CA LYS A 435 4.58 -4.55 17.01
C LYS A 435 3.68 -3.99 15.89
N LYS A 436 2.40 -3.80 16.16
CA LYS A 436 1.44 -3.22 15.22
C LYS A 436 1.81 -1.78 14.83
N GLN A 437 2.16 -0.93 15.80
CA GLN A 437 2.61 0.44 15.53
C GLN A 437 3.88 0.49 14.67
N ARG A 438 4.84 -0.41 14.90
CA ARG A 438 6.04 -0.52 14.05
C ARG A 438 5.70 -0.94 12.63
N GLN A 439 4.75 -1.86 12.46
CA GLN A 439 4.26 -2.28 11.16
C GLN A 439 3.53 -1.15 10.43
N GLU A 440 2.63 -0.43 11.11
CA GLU A 440 1.95 0.75 10.54
C GLU A 440 2.94 1.83 10.10
N LEU A 441 4.02 2.05 10.87
CA LEU A 441 5.08 2.98 10.48
C LEU A 441 5.86 2.51 9.24
N GLN A 442 6.15 1.20 9.15
CA GLN A 442 6.78 0.60 7.97
C GLN A 442 5.87 0.78 6.74
N ASP A 443 4.57 0.51 6.89
CA ASP A 443 3.59 0.63 5.81
C ASP A 443 3.47 2.07 5.32
N ASP A 444 3.42 3.05 6.24
CA ASP A 444 3.44 4.49 5.93
C ASP A 444 4.67 4.90 5.11
N VAL A 445 5.87 4.49 5.55
CA VAL A 445 7.13 4.86 4.88
C VAL A 445 7.22 4.23 3.51
N THR A 446 6.86 2.95 3.42
CA THR A 446 6.84 2.22 2.16
C THR A 446 5.80 2.87 1.23
N ALA A 447 4.63 3.31 1.75
CA ALA A 447 3.55 3.88 0.93
C ALA A 447 3.95 5.23 0.33
N LYS A 448 4.59 6.09 1.13
CA LYS A 448 5.18 7.34 0.65
C LYS A 448 6.25 7.07 -0.41
N ALA A 449 7.19 6.16 -0.16
CA ALA A 449 8.25 5.82 -1.11
C ALA A 449 7.72 5.26 -2.43
N THR A 450 6.68 4.40 -2.38
CA THR A 450 5.98 3.90 -3.57
C THR A 450 5.34 5.05 -4.35
N TRP A 451 4.63 5.95 -3.67
CA TRP A 451 3.96 7.08 -4.30
C TRP A 451 4.97 8.04 -4.96
N ASP A 452 6.07 8.35 -4.29
CA ASP A 452 7.17 9.15 -4.84
C ASP A 452 7.78 8.48 -6.09
N PHE A 453 7.99 7.15 -6.05
CA PHE A 453 8.52 6.39 -7.18
C PHE A 453 7.58 6.35 -8.40
N LEU A 454 6.27 6.34 -8.15
CA LEU A 454 5.25 6.47 -9.20
C LEU A 454 5.09 7.91 -9.70
N GLY A 455 5.93 8.84 -9.23
CA GLY A 455 6.00 10.22 -9.70
C GLY A 455 5.23 11.24 -8.85
N ALA A 456 4.85 10.87 -7.62
CA ALA A 456 4.10 11.71 -6.68
C ALA A 456 2.84 12.35 -7.31
N SER A 457 2.22 11.63 -8.26
CA SER A 457 1.06 12.12 -8.99
C SER A 457 -0.18 12.15 -8.08
N ASN A 458 -1.10 13.07 -8.36
CA ASN A 458 -2.37 13.14 -7.64
C ASN A 458 -3.20 11.87 -7.84
N GLU A 459 -3.13 11.25 -9.01
CA GLU A 459 -3.86 10.04 -9.40
C GLU A 459 -3.59 8.90 -8.42
N ASN A 460 -2.34 8.72 -7.99
CA ASN A 460 -1.90 7.62 -7.13
C ASN A 460 -2.08 7.89 -5.63
N MET A 461 -2.65 9.04 -5.25
CA MET A 461 -2.72 9.46 -3.85
C MET A 461 -3.68 8.61 -3.01
N TRP A 462 -4.63 7.92 -3.63
CA TRP A 462 -5.52 6.97 -2.96
C TRP A 462 -4.80 5.71 -2.44
N MET A 463 -3.58 5.44 -2.91
CA MET A 463 -2.76 4.32 -2.43
C MET A 463 -1.99 4.62 -1.14
N LEU A 464 -2.00 5.87 -0.67
CA LEU A 464 -1.37 6.23 0.59
C LEU A 464 -2.17 5.70 1.79
N THR A 465 -1.45 5.25 2.82
CA THR A 465 -2.06 4.94 4.12
C THR A 465 -2.57 6.22 4.79
N ASP A 466 -3.54 6.11 5.70
CA ASP A 466 -4.05 7.26 6.45
C ASP A 466 -2.94 7.99 7.23
N GLY A 467 -1.94 7.26 7.71
CA GLY A 467 -0.78 7.83 8.41
C GLY A 467 0.15 8.63 7.48
N ALA A 468 0.42 8.11 6.28
CA ALA A 468 1.18 8.82 5.25
C ALA A 468 0.41 10.05 4.76
N LEU A 469 -0.88 9.92 4.47
CA LEU A 469 -1.74 11.02 4.00
C LEU A 469 -1.83 12.16 5.02
N LYS A 470 -1.92 11.84 6.32
CA LYS A 470 -1.89 12.86 7.38
C LYS A 470 -0.56 13.61 7.46
N LYS A 471 0.56 12.95 7.20
CA LYS A 471 1.88 13.60 7.15
C LYS A 471 1.95 14.56 5.95
N GLU A 472 1.51 14.12 4.77
CA GLU A 472 1.41 14.96 3.57
C GLU A 472 0.48 16.16 3.78
N CYS A 473 -0.69 15.95 4.39
CA CYS A 473 -1.60 17.05 4.75
C CYS A 473 -0.91 18.06 5.66
N LYS A 474 -0.17 17.62 6.67
CA LYS A 474 0.56 18.52 7.58
C LYS A 474 1.68 19.28 6.86
N GLU A 475 2.47 18.61 6.02
CA GLU A 475 3.52 19.23 5.20
C GLU A 475 2.93 20.31 4.29
N HIS A 476 1.75 20.06 3.73
CA HIS A 476 1.03 21.02 2.91
C HIS A 476 0.12 21.98 3.70
N GLY A 477 0.09 21.96 5.04
CA GLY A 477 -0.74 22.84 5.86
C GLY A 477 -2.26 22.69 5.64
N VAL A 478 -2.73 21.45 5.49
CA VAL A 478 -4.14 21.06 5.40
C VAL A 478 -4.56 20.45 6.73
N ASP A 479 -5.67 20.92 7.29
CA ASP A 479 -6.24 20.37 8.52
C ASP A 479 -6.76 18.94 8.31
N THR A 480 -6.37 18.04 9.22
CA THR A 480 -6.64 16.60 9.19
C THR A 480 -7.68 16.15 10.21
N ASP A 481 -8.15 17.04 11.08
CA ASP A 481 -8.95 16.63 12.24
C ASP A 481 -10.35 16.18 11.82
N GLY A 482 -10.69 14.93 12.16
CA GLY A 482 -12.00 14.31 11.91
C GLY A 482 -12.31 13.93 10.46
N LYS A 483 -11.40 14.18 9.50
CA LYS A 483 -11.65 13.94 8.07
C LYS A 483 -11.36 12.49 7.68
N GLU A 484 -12.21 11.94 6.81
CA GLU A 484 -11.94 10.65 6.19
C GLU A 484 -10.88 10.76 5.08
N SER A 485 -10.33 9.63 4.65
CA SER A 485 -9.28 9.54 3.62
C SER A 485 -9.61 10.33 2.34
N HIS A 486 -10.85 10.22 1.83
CA HIS A 486 -11.29 10.89 0.62
C HIS A 486 -11.34 12.43 0.75
N ASP A 487 -11.75 12.96 1.92
CA ASP A 487 -11.80 14.40 2.18
C ASP A 487 -10.40 15.01 2.30
N MET A 488 -9.47 14.27 2.92
CA MET A 488 -8.06 14.65 2.99
C MET A 488 -7.45 14.70 1.58
N ILE A 489 -7.68 13.69 0.74
CA ILE A 489 -7.22 13.66 -0.66
C ILE A 489 -7.81 14.84 -1.44
N ALA A 490 -9.13 15.07 -1.37
CA ALA A 490 -9.79 16.16 -2.09
C ALA A 490 -9.22 17.54 -1.69
N SER A 491 -8.95 17.73 -0.40
CA SER A 491 -8.36 18.96 0.13
C SER A 491 -6.93 19.16 -0.38
N LEU A 492 -6.11 18.10 -0.38
CA LEU A 492 -4.75 18.11 -0.92
C LEU A 492 -4.72 18.41 -2.42
N VAL A 493 -5.54 17.73 -3.22
CA VAL A 493 -5.63 17.95 -4.68
C VAL A 493 -6.04 19.39 -4.96
N THR A 494 -7.03 19.92 -4.23
CA THR A 494 -7.47 21.32 -4.39
C THR A 494 -6.35 22.30 -4.06
N LYS A 495 -5.61 22.06 -2.97
CA LYS A 495 -4.49 22.93 -2.58
C LYS A 495 -3.34 22.86 -3.59
N LYS A 496 -2.96 21.67 -4.06
CA LYS A 496 -1.94 21.49 -5.10
C LYS A 496 -2.35 22.16 -6.42
N LYS A 497 -3.61 22.02 -6.84
CA LYS A 497 -4.16 22.74 -8.01
C LYS A 497 -4.10 24.26 -7.82
N SER A 498 -4.44 24.77 -6.65
CA SER A 498 -4.36 26.21 -6.35
C SER A 498 -2.92 26.75 -6.36
N GLN A 499 -1.96 25.98 -5.86
CA GLN A 499 -0.54 26.34 -5.90
C GLN A 499 0.02 26.31 -7.33
N ALA A 500 -0.40 25.35 -8.16
CA ALA A 500 -0.03 25.29 -9.58
C ALA A 500 -0.58 26.49 -10.38
N LEU A 501 -1.82 26.91 -10.10
CA LEU A 501 -2.47 28.07 -10.72
C LEU A 501 -1.75 29.40 -10.44
N THR A 502 -1.07 29.54 -9.30
CA THR A 502 -0.26 30.74 -9.02
C THR A 502 1.06 30.78 -9.79
N LYS A 503 1.50 29.66 -10.40
CA LYS A 503 2.77 29.58 -11.15
C LYS A 503 2.60 29.61 -12.68
N PHE A 504 1.41 29.31 -13.21
CA PHE A 504 1.12 29.42 -14.64
C PHE A 504 -0.33 29.88 -14.88
N VAL A 505 -0.47 31.05 -15.51
CA VAL A 505 -1.76 31.59 -15.95
C VAL A 505 -2.23 30.78 -17.17
N GLY A 506 -3.41 30.17 -17.07
CA GLY A 506 -4.21 29.80 -18.24
C GLY A 506 -4.28 28.31 -18.58
N LYS A 507 -4.90 27.51 -17.71
CA LYS A 507 -5.88 26.47 -18.09
C LYS A 507 -6.48 25.90 -16.81
N LYS A 508 -7.81 25.92 -16.67
CA LYS A 508 -8.49 25.11 -15.65
C LYS A 508 -8.16 23.66 -15.99
N GLY A 509 -7.25 23.04 -15.23
CA GLY A 509 -6.94 21.62 -15.39
C GLY A 509 -8.21 20.82 -15.13
N GLN A 510 -8.83 20.32 -16.20
CA GLN A 510 -9.89 19.33 -16.12
C GLN A 510 -9.35 18.11 -15.37
N ALA A 511 -10.25 17.41 -14.68
CA ALA A 511 -9.93 16.11 -14.10
C ALA A 511 -9.66 15.17 -15.29
N ASN A 512 -8.40 14.88 -15.55
CA ASN A 512 -8.02 13.90 -16.56
C ASN A 512 -7.93 12.53 -15.88
N VAL A 513 -8.70 11.59 -16.40
CA VAL A 513 -8.78 10.20 -15.93
C VAL A 513 -8.27 9.35 -17.09
N THR A 514 -6.98 9.05 -17.09
CA THR A 514 -6.37 8.22 -18.13
C THR A 514 -6.63 6.74 -17.87
N THR A 515 -6.61 5.91 -18.92
CA THR A 515 -6.77 4.45 -18.82
C THR A 515 -5.75 3.78 -17.91
N GLU A 516 -4.55 4.36 -17.77
CA GLU A 516 -3.48 3.84 -16.90
C GLU A 516 -3.60 4.31 -15.45
N SER A 517 -4.43 5.33 -15.19
CA SER A 517 -4.59 5.94 -13.88
C SER A 517 -5.68 5.29 -13.02
N LEU A 518 -6.58 4.53 -13.64
CA LEU A 518 -7.63 3.81 -12.92
C LEU A 518 -7.12 2.48 -12.37
N PRO A 519 -7.50 2.11 -11.14
CA PRO A 519 -7.15 0.82 -10.58
C PRO A 519 -7.67 -0.34 -11.44
N SER A 520 -6.91 -1.43 -11.54
CA SER A 520 -7.38 -2.64 -12.25
C SER A 520 -8.63 -3.26 -11.61
N ASN A 521 -8.88 -2.94 -10.34
CA ASN A 521 -9.87 -3.59 -9.48
C ASN A 521 -11.07 -2.70 -9.11
N VAL A 522 -11.35 -1.63 -9.87
CA VAL A 522 -12.43 -0.63 -9.62
C VAL A 522 -13.76 -1.25 -9.19
N HIS A 523 -14.22 -2.31 -9.87
CA HIS A 523 -15.50 -2.96 -9.56
C HIS A 523 -15.51 -3.68 -8.20
N SER A 524 -14.36 -4.13 -7.71
CA SER A 524 -14.24 -4.82 -6.42
C SER A 524 -14.05 -3.87 -5.22
N MET A 525 -13.78 -2.59 -5.48
CA MET A 525 -13.52 -1.59 -4.44
C MET A 525 -14.78 -1.22 -3.66
N THR A 526 -14.58 -0.72 -2.45
CA THR A 526 -15.66 -0.17 -1.62
C THR A 526 -16.08 1.22 -2.10
N ALA A 527 -17.28 1.67 -1.71
CA ALA A 527 -17.70 3.05 -1.98
C ALA A 527 -16.73 4.10 -1.37
N LYS A 528 -16.10 3.81 -0.22
CA LYS A 528 -15.10 4.72 0.39
C LYS A 528 -13.83 4.82 -0.44
N GLN A 529 -13.35 3.68 -0.95
CA GLN A 529 -12.17 3.63 -1.82
C GLN A 529 -12.42 4.29 -3.17
N LEU A 530 -13.60 4.06 -3.77
CA LEU A 530 -13.99 4.73 -5.02
C LEU A 530 -14.10 6.25 -4.84
N ARG A 531 -14.58 6.71 -3.68
CA ARG A 531 -14.55 8.14 -3.33
C ARG A 531 -13.13 8.68 -3.22
N ALA A 532 -12.20 7.93 -2.65
CA ALA A 532 -10.80 8.31 -2.56
C ALA A 532 -10.13 8.38 -3.95
N VAL A 533 -10.39 7.40 -4.83
CA VAL A 533 -9.92 7.39 -6.22
C VAL A 533 -10.46 8.61 -6.96
N ALA A 534 -11.77 8.83 -6.95
CA ALA A 534 -12.34 9.99 -7.62
C ALA A 534 -11.86 11.33 -7.04
N ALA A 535 -11.65 11.42 -5.72
CA ALA A 535 -11.04 12.58 -5.09
C ALA A 535 -9.61 12.81 -5.57
N SER A 536 -8.85 11.75 -5.87
CA SER A 536 -7.47 11.82 -6.39
C SER A 536 -7.41 12.47 -7.78
N HIS A 537 -8.41 12.18 -8.63
CA HIS A 537 -8.62 12.85 -9.92
C HIS A 537 -9.22 14.27 -9.78
N GLY A 538 -9.69 14.62 -8.58
CA GLY A 538 -10.33 15.91 -8.29
C GLY A 538 -11.80 15.98 -8.71
N LEU A 539 -12.47 14.84 -8.80
CA LEU A 539 -13.92 14.75 -8.99
C LEU A 539 -14.62 14.98 -7.65
N LYS A 540 -15.68 15.78 -7.68
CA LYS A 540 -16.51 16.06 -6.49
C LYS A 540 -17.63 15.01 -6.42
N ILE A 541 -17.53 14.10 -5.46
CA ILE A 541 -18.58 13.13 -5.18
C ILE A 541 -19.45 13.62 -4.04
N THR A 542 -20.77 13.50 -4.18
CA THR A 542 -21.71 13.76 -3.10
C THR A 542 -21.89 12.53 -2.21
N SER A 543 -22.16 12.73 -0.91
CA SER A 543 -22.37 11.63 0.05
C SER A 543 -23.46 10.63 -0.37
N LYS A 544 -24.45 11.08 -1.15
CA LYS A 544 -25.61 10.31 -1.59
C LYS A 544 -25.35 9.34 -2.76
N MET A 545 -24.24 9.49 -3.49
CA MET A 545 -23.97 8.63 -4.66
C MET A 545 -23.73 7.18 -4.26
N ARG A 546 -24.37 6.25 -4.96
CA ARG A 546 -24.16 4.81 -4.81
C ARG A 546 -22.85 4.40 -5.47
N LYS A 547 -22.40 3.18 -5.16
CA LYS A 547 -21.17 2.60 -5.71
C LYS A 547 -21.17 2.61 -7.25
N THR A 548 -22.29 2.20 -7.84
CA THR A 548 -22.53 2.17 -9.29
C THR A 548 -22.38 3.55 -9.92
N ASP A 549 -22.99 4.57 -9.32
CA ASP A 549 -22.97 5.95 -9.82
C ASP A 549 -21.54 6.52 -9.85
N ILE A 550 -20.73 6.18 -8.86
CA ILE A 550 -19.33 6.61 -8.80
C ILE A 550 -18.49 5.93 -9.88
N ILE A 551 -18.71 4.64 -10.13
CA ILE A 551 -18.01 3.89 -11.19
C ILE A 551 -18.38 4.46 -12.55
N GLN A 552 -19.66 4.70 -12.80
CA GLN A 552 -20.14 5.29 -14.04
C GLN A 552 -19.56 6.69 -14.26
N LEU A 553 -19.45 7.50 -13.20
CA LEU A 553 -18.80 8.81 -13.28
C LEU A 553 -17.34 8.69 -13.71
N LEU A 554 -16.58 7.78 -13.10
CA LEU A 554 -15.17 7.54 -13.44
C LEU A 554 -14.99 7.07 -14.88
N GLN A 555 -15.84 6.13 -15.33
CA GLN A 555 -15.83 5.64 -16.72
C GLN A 555 -16.24 6.73 -17.71
N SER A 556 -17.22 7.56 -17.38
CA SER A 556 -17.65 8.65 -18.27
C SER A 556 -16.57 9.73 -18.46
N GLU A 557 -15.77 10.02 -17.43
CA GLU A 557 -14.64 10.94 -17.55
C GLU A 557 -13.48 10.32 -18.35
N GLN A 558 -13.27 9.01 -18.22
CA GLN A 558 -12.33 8.26 -19.04
C GLN A 558 -12.71 8.31 -20.53
N GLU A 559 -14.00 8.14 -20.86
CA GLU A 559 -14.50 8.22 -22.24
C GLU A 559 -14.43 9.63 -22.83
N LYS A 560 -14.61 10.68 -22.01
CA LYS A 560 -14.43 12.07 -22.45
C LYS A 560 -12.98 12.34 -22.87
N GLU A 561 -12.01 11.79 -22.13
CA GLU A 561 -10.59 11.98 -22.46
C GLU A 561 -10.17 11.15 -23.67
N SER A 562 -10.65 9.90 -23.81
CA SER A 562 -10.37 9.09 -25.01
C SER A 562 -10.92 9.75 -26.27
N ASN A 563 -12.17 10.24 -26.22
CA ASN A 563 -12.79 10.95 -27.34
C ASN A 563 -12.11 12.30 -27.63
N SER A 564 -11.64 13.02 -26.60
CA SER A 564 -10.86 14.25 -26.79
C SER A 564 -9.46 13.98 -27.37
N SER A 565 -8.86 12.83 -27.10
CA SER A 565 -7.55 12.42 -27.65
C SER A 565 -7.64 11.96 -29.10
N THR A 566 -8.80 11.44 -29.54
CA THR A 566 -9.02 10.96 -30.91
C THR A 566 -9.44 12.07 -31.89
N LEU A 567 -9.84 13.25 -31.41
CA LEU A 567 -10.35 14.37 -32.20
C LEU A 567 -9.27 15.37 -32.69
N MET A 568 -8.13 14.87 -33.15
CA MET A 568 -7.10 15.68 -33.81
C MET A 568 -6.62 14.98 -35.09
N ILE A 569 -7.45 15.00 -36.14
CA ILE A 569 -7.11 15.09 -37.58
C ILE A 569 -8.46 15.22 -38.30
N THR A 570 -8.85 16.44 -38.63
CA THR A 570 -9.51 16.81 -39.89
C THR A 570 -9.58 18.33 -39.94
N ASP A 571 -8.70 18.93 -40.74
CA ASP A 571 -8.87 20.29 -41.21
C ASP A 571 -10.12 20.36 -42.10
N LYS A 572 -11.07 21.24 -41.76
CA LYS A 572 -11.82 21.99 -42.78
C LYS A 572 -12.57 23.19 -42.20
N ALA A 573 -12.06 24.35 -42.61
CA ALA A 573 -12.72 25.60 -42.95
C ALA A 573 -14.14 25.87 -42.40
N SER A 574 -14.20 26.98 -41.68
CA SER A 574 -15.33 27.90 -41.49
C SER A 574 -16.42 27.87 -42.56
N THR A 575 -17.67 27.74 -42.12
CA THR A 575 -18.76 28.67 -42.45
C THR A 575 -19.76 28.74 -41.30
N SER A 576 -20.18 29.96 -41.00
CA SER A 576 -21.23 30.32 -40.05
C SER A 576 -22.59 29.81 -40.50
N GLU A 577 -23.44 29.39 -39.56
CA GLU A 577 -24.88 29.70 -39.62
C GLU A 577 -25.58 29.56 -38.27
N LYS A 578 -26.41 30.57 -37.97
CA LYS A 578 -27.33 30.64 -36.83
C LYS A 578 -28.60 29.85 -37.16
N SER A 579 -29.06 29.03 -36.22
CA SER A 579 -30.47 28.68 -35.90
C SER A 579 -30.39 27.45 -35.00
N GLY A 580 -31.29 27.15 -34.08
CA GLY A 580 -32.57 27.66 -33.64
C GLY A 580 -33.01 26.69 -32.54
N ALA A 581 -33.77 27.19 -31.57
CA ALA A 581 -34.28 26.38 -30.47
C ALA A 581 -35.02 25.13 -30.98
N SER A 582 -34.66 23.94 -30.48
CA SER A 582 -35.54 22.77 -30.55
C SER A 582 -35.50 22.00 -29.23
N LYS A 583 -36.57 22.24 -28.48
CA LYS A 583 -37.15 21.42 -27.43
C LYS A 583 -37.16 19.94 -27.89
N ARG A 584 -36.57 19.03 -27.12
CA ARG A 584 -36.85 17.59 -27.20
C ARG A 584 -36.98 17.01 -25.79
N GLU A 585 -38.25 16.84 -25.44
CA GLU A 585 -38.86 15.69 -24.76
C GLU A 585 -38.00 14.87 -23.81
N ILE A 586 -38.36 15.00 -22.53
CA ILE A 586 -38.09 14.04 -21.46
C ILE A 586 -38.87 12.78 -21.82
N ILE A 587 -38.14 11.71 -22.16
CA ILE A 587 -38.68 10.36 -22.15
C ILE A 587 -38.42 9.81 -20.75
N GLU A 588 -39.46 9.82 -19.92
CA GLU A 588 -39.56 8.96 -18.74
C GLU A 588 -39.59 7.51 -19.20
N ILE A 589 -38.52 6.76 -18.95
CA ILE A 589 -38.60 5.30 -18.91
C ILE A 589 -38.51 4.92 -17.43
N GLY A 590 -39.59 4.27 -16.99
CA GLY A 590 -39.77 3.76 -15.65
C GLY A 590 -38.71 2.76 -15.22
N SER A 591 -38.60 2.66 -13.91
CA SER A 591 -37.77 1.76 -13.13
C SER A 591 -37.79 0.31 -13.61
N ASP A 592 -36.64 -0.35 -13.49
CA ASP A 592 -36.62 -1.68 -12.89
C ASP A 592 -35.42 -1.86 -11.97
N SER A 593 -35.71 -2.40 -10.79
CA SER A 593 -34.82 -2.60 -9.66
C SER A 593 -33.99 -3.87 -9.87
N GLU A 594 -32.67 -3.77 -9.94
CA GLU A 594 -31.79 -4.94 -9.81
C GLU A 594 -31.28 -5.04 -8.36
N SER A 595 -31.70 -6.11 -7.71
CA SER A 595 -31.42 -6.52 -6.33
C SER A 595 -30.00 -7.09 -6.17
N ASP A 596 -29.30 -6.67 -5.11
CA ASP A 596 -28.05 -7.24 -4.62
C ASP A 596 -28.24 -8.73 -4.22
N TYR A 597 -27.51 -9.63 -4.87
CA TYR A 597 -27.42 -11.05 -4.50
C TYR A 597 -26.11 -11.27 -3.70
N ASP A 598 -26.24 -11.63 -2.42
CA ASP A 598 -25.14 -12.10 -1.53
C ASP A 598 -25.05 -13.64 -1.65
N PRO A 599 -23.92 -14.21 -2.13
CA PRO A 599 -23.73 -15.65 -2.14
C PRO A 599 -22.77 -16.05 -1.02
N ASP A 600 -23.26 -16.23 0.20
CA ASP A 600 -22.53 -16.89 1.29
C ASP A 600 -23.55 -17.49 2.28
N ASP A 601 -24.15 -18.62 1.89
CA ASP A 601 -24.76 -19.58 2.82
C ASP A 601 -24.62 -20.98 2.20
N TYR A 602 -23.50 -21.64 2.51
CA TYR A 602 -23.32 -23.10 2.54
C TYR A 602 -22.17 -23.45 3.47
#